data_AF-A0A951D2N4-F1
#
_entry.id   AF-A0A951D2N4-F1
#
_cell.length_a   1.000
_cell.length_b   1.000
_cell.length_c   1.000
_cell.angle_alpha   90.00
_cell.angle_beta   90.00
_cell.angle_gamma   90.00
#
_symmetry.space_group_name_H-M   'P 1'
#
loop_
_entity.id
_entity.type
_entity.pdbx_description
1 polymer ?
#
loop_
_entity_poly.entity_id
_entity_poly.type
_entity_poly.pdbx_seq_one_letter_code
_entity_poly.pdbx_strand_id
1 'polypeptide(L)'
;MRLRKLMLGVVAAVFAWPGVAGAASPAPRYYLSLGDSLSQGVQPNAIGQSLETDQGYPDQLLAIERRRIPNLKLVKLGCPGDSTTSMLTGHGNEAGARLFHCDRTGGSQLKAAELFLRNHHRPGEVALVTIDIGANDVDFCVLAGVNVGQCIAAGEASIRRHLPLIQRGLKRAAPAGTVLAGMTLYNPVLSAYFNANASVQALAAASGPVLKIINGEITAANRATGFKTADVAGAFKTYDGTVSASYNGRLIPVNVARLCSWTWACTPPPSGPNIHANKNGYAVIAGAFARAIGRLPKINPTPAGGLG
;
A
#
# COMPACT_ATOMS: atom_id res chain seq x y z
N MET A 1 49.31 -24.50 -77.84
CA MET A 1 48.95 -23.40 -76.94
C MET A 1 47.93 -23.93 -75.93
N ARG A 2 48.26 -23.86 -74.63
CA ARG A 2 47.46 -23.93 -73.38
C ARG A 2 46.02 -24.51 -73.46
N LEU A 3 45.60 -25.43 -72.57
CA LEU A 3 45.17 -25.05 -71.20
C LEU A 3 45.07 -26.30 -70.29
N ARG A 4 45.85 -26.34 -69.20
CA ARG A 4 45.64 -27.24 -68.05
C ARG A 4 44.49 -26.67 -67.20
N LYS A 5 43.42 -27.46 -66.97
CA LYS A 5 42.35 -27.10 -66.02
C LYS A 5 42.84 -27.40 -64.59
N LEU A 6 43.09 -26.37 -63.79
CA LEU A 6 43.21 -26.48 -62.33
C LEU A 6 41.80 -26.55 -61.73
N MET A 7 41.50 -27.61 -60.98
CA MET A 7 40.35 -27.64 -60.07
C MET A 7 40.76 -26.93 -58.77
N LEU A 8 40.13 -25.79 -58.49
CA LEU A 8 40.23 -25.11 -57.20
C LEU A 8 39.17 -25.72 -56.26
N GLY A 9 39.60 -26.46 -55.24
CA GLY A 9 38.73 -26.90 -54.15
C GLY A 9 38.37 -25.71 -53.27
N VAL A 10 37.08 -25.36 -53.21
CA VAL A 10 36.56 -24.36 -52.28
C VAL A 10 36.35 -25.04 -50.93
N VAL A 11 37.27 -24.79 -49.99
CA VAL A 11 37.07 -25.14 -48.57
C VAL A 11 36.20 -24.05 -47.96
N ALA A 12 34.93 -24.36 -47.73
CA ALA A 12 34.03 -23.48 -46.99
C ALA A 12 34.40 -23.54 -45.50
N ALA A 13 35.12 -22.52 -45.01
CA ALA A 13 35.35 -22.34 -43.59
C ALA A 13 34.03 -21.88 -42.92
N VAL A 14 33.37 -22.81 -42.22
CA VAL A 14 32.24 -22.49 -41.34
C VAL A 14 32.79 -21.76 -40.13
N PHE A 15 32.73 -20.43 -40.15
CA PHE A 15 32.97 -19.62 -38.95
C PHE A 15 31.79 -19.81 -38.01
N ALA A 16 31.95 -20.67 -37.01
CA ALA A 16 31.05 -20.74 -35.87
C ALA A 16 31.21 -19.43 -35.07
N TRP A 17 30.30 -18.47 -35.27
CA TRP A 17 30.19 -17.35 -34.35
C TRP A 17 29.79 -17.90 -32.97
N PRO A 18 30.52 -17.56 -31.90
CA PRO A 18 30.06 -17.87 -30.56
C PRO A 18 28.73 -17.15 -30.37
N GLY A 19 27.65 -17.93 -30.25
CA GLY A 19 26.34 -17.39 -29.93
C GLY A 19 26.47 -16.58 -28.65
N VAL A 20 26.18 -15.28 -28.74
CA VAL A 20 26.08 -14.43 -27.56
C VAL A 20 24.91 -14.97 -26.76
N ALA A 21 25.19 -15.75 -25.72
CA ALA A 21 24.16 -16.18 -24.79
C ALA A 21 23.52 -14.92 -24.22
N GLY A 22 22.29 -14.61 -24.68
CA GLY A 22 21.56 -13.46 -24.19
C GLY A 22 21.46 -13.58 -22.67
N ALA A 23 21.99 -12.59 -21.94
CA ALA A 23 21.90 -12.57 -20.50
C ALA A 23 20.42 -12.75 -20.10
N ALA A 24 20.12 -13.83 -19.39
CA ALA A 24 18.77 -14.11 -18.93
C ALA A 24 18.26 -12.88 -18.18
N SER A 25 17.05 -12.41 -18.53
CA SER A 25 16.44 -11.28 -17.83
C SER A 25 16.37 -11.61 -16.34
N PRO A 26 16.81 -10.71 -15.43
CA PRO A 26 16.79 -10.98 -14.00
C PRO A 26 15.39 -11.40 -13.55
N ALA A 27 15.29 -12.48 -12.79
CA ALA A 27 14.03 -12.97 -12.23
C ALA A 27 13.29 -11.83 -11.51
N PRO A 28 11.95 -11.73 -11.62
CA PRO A 28 11.21 -10.63 -11.02
C PRO A 28 11.38 -10.62 -9.50
N ARG A 29 11.39 -9.42 -8.93
CA ARG A 29 11.27 -9.20 -7.49
C ARG A 29 9.89 -8.64 -7.20
N TYR A 30 9.25 -9.04 -6.11
CA TYR A 30 7.90 -8.66 -5.80
C TYR A 30 7.82 -7.58 -4.73
N TYR A 31 6.91 -6.64 -4.96
CA TYR A 31 6.33 -5.76 -3.96
C TYR A 31 4.89 -6.21 -3.76
N LEU A 32 4.56 -6.71 -2.57
CA LEU A 32 3.20 -7.08 -2.18
C LEU A 32 2.54 -5.93 -1.41
N SER A 33 1.41 -5.44 -1.92
CA SER A 33 0.58 -4.44 -1.23
C SER A 33 -0.65 -5.10 -0.63
N LEU A 34 -0.86 -4.91 0.67
CA LEU A 34 -1.96 -5.45 1.45
C LEU A 34 -2.66 -4.29 2.17
N GLY A 35 -3.90 -4.50 2.57
CA GLY A 35 -4.62 -3.50 3.34
C GLY A 35 -6.07 -3.35 2.91
N ASP A 36 -6.55 -2.13 3.09
CA ASP A 36 -7.91 -1.73 2.73
C ASP A 36 -7.97 -1.14 1.32
N SER A 37 -8.84 -0.16 1.11
CA SER A 37 -9.06 0.49 -0.17
C SER A 37 -7.86 1.33 -0.62
N LEU A 38 -7.04 1.84 0.30
CA LEU A 38 -5.86 2.64 -0.07
C LEU A 38 -4.77 1.78 -0.72
N SER A 39 -4.62 0.53 -0.28
CA SER A 39 -3.73 -0.48 -0.89
C SER A 39 -4.12 -0.87 -2.32
N GLN A 40 -5.33 -0.53 -2.75
CA GLN A 40 -5.86 -0.74 -4.11
C GLN A 40 -5.97 0.57 -4.92
N GLY A 41 -5.56 1.70 -4.33
CA GLY A 41 -5.62 2.98 -5.01
C GLY A 41 -7.04 3.47 -5.28
N VAL A 42 -8.01 3.07 -4.45
CA VAL A 42 -9.42 3.39 -4.68
C VAL A 42 -9.65 4.90 -4.78
N GLN A 43 -10.36 5.34 -5.82
CA GLN A 43 -10.77 6.74 -6.00
C GLN A 43 -12.21 6.80 -6.51
N PRO A 44 -12.98 7.86 -6.21
CA PRO A 44 -14.26 8.09 -6.85
C PRO A 44 -14.08 8.42 -8.34
N ASN A 45 -15.00 7.95 -9.17
CA ASN A 45 -15.12 8.37 -10.56
C ASN A 45 -15.95 9.68 -10.68
N ALA A 46 -16.23 10.11 -11.92
CA ALA A 46 -16.98 11.32 -12.21
C ALA A 46 -18.43 11.31 -11.70
N ILE A 47 -18.99 10.15 -11.31
CA ILE A 47 -20.32 10.01 -10.73
C ILE A 47 -20.29 9.61 -9.26
N GLY A 48 -19.12 9.64 -8.62
CA GLY A 48 -18.96 9.37 -7.18
C GLY A 48 -18.79 7.90 -6.80
N GLN A 49 -18.72 6.98 -7.75
CA GLN A 49 -18.49 5.57 -7.45
C GLN A 49 -17.01 5.32 -7.17
N SER A 50 -16.72 4.72 -6.02
CA SER A 50 -15.37 4.28 -5.65
C SER A 50 -14.93 3.08 -6.49
N LEU A 51 -13.83 3.22 -7.22
CA LEU A 51 -13.24 2.18 -8.06
C LEU A 51 -11.77 2.00 -7.71
N GLU A 52 -11.27 0.77 -7.81
CA GLU A 52 -9.82 0.49 -7.73
C GLU A 52 -9.10 1.14 -8.91
N THR A 53 -7.85 1.59 -8.69
CA THR A 53 -7.08 2.26 -9.75
C THR A 53 -5.61 1.89 -9.71
N ASP A 54 -4.91 2.11 -10.83
CA ASP A 54 -3.45 2.01 -10.93
C ASP A 54 -2.75 3.35 -10.64
N GLN A 55 -3.34 4.15 -9.76
CA GLN A 55 -2.82 5.45 -9.33
C GLN A 55 -2.63 5.56 -7.82
N GLY A 56 -2.77 4.45 -7.10
CA GLY A 56 -2.64 4.36 -5.66
C GLY A 56 -1.22 4.57 -5.16
N TYR A 57 -1.06 4.64 -3.83
CA TYR A 57 0.28 4.70 -3.26
C TYR A 57 1.16 3.50 -3.65
N PRO A 58 0.65 2.27 -3.84
CA PRO A 58 1.51 1.15 -4.22
C PRO A 58 2.07 1.32 -5.63
N ASP A 59 1.28 1.86 -6.57
CA ASP A 59 1.73 2.15 -7.93
C ASP A 59 2.81 3.23 -7.94
N GLN A 60 2.60 4.27 -7.14
CA GLN A 60 3.55 5.37 -7.03
C GLN A 60 4.83 4.96 -6.28
N LEU A 61 4.72 4.13 -5.25
CA LEU A 61 5.86 3.55 -4.55
C LEU A 61 6.65 2.59 -5.45
N LEU A 62 5.96 1.76 -6.24
CA LEU A 62 6.59 0.92 -7.26
C LEU A 62 7.42 1.76 -8.23
N ALA A 63 6.88 2.88 -8.72
CA ALA A 63 7.60 3.79 -9.62
C ALA A 63 8.85 4.41 -8.97
N ILE A 64 8.80 4.73 -7.67
CA ILE A 64 9.95 5.21 -6.90
C ILE A 64 11.02 4.10 -6.80
N GLU A 65 10.63 2.90 -6.39
CA GLU A 65 11.57 1.81 -6.12
C GLU A 65 12.14 1.17 -7.40
N ARG A 66 11.41 1.21 -8.53
CA ARG A 66 11.91 0.72 -9.84
C ARG A 66 13.13 1.45 -10.34
N ARG A 67 13.37 2.69 -9.91
CA ARG A 67 14.62 3.42 -10.20
C ARG A 67 15.85 2.70 -9.63
N ARG A 68 15.66 1.82 -8.65
CA ARG A 68 16.73 1.06 -7.96
C ARG A 68 16.65 -0.44 -8.19
N ILE A 69 15.44 -0.97 -8.34
CA ILE A 69 15.14 -2.38 -8.62
C ILE A 69 14.31 -2.44 -9.92
N PRO A 70 14.94 -2.40 -11.10
CA PRO A 70 14.22 -2.28 -12.38
C PRO A 70 13.24 -3.42 -12.66
N ASN A 71 13.51 -4.62 -12.13
CA ASN A 71 12.67 -5.82 -12.24
C ASN A 71 11.62 -5.97 -11.12
N LEU A 72 11.34 -4.91 -10.33
CA LEU A 72 10.31 -4.93 -9.29
C LEU A 72 8.91 -5.00 -9.92
N LYS A 73 8.06 -5.89 -9.43
CA LYS A 73 6.67 -6.09 -9.84
C LYS A 73 5.74 -5.94 -8.64
N LEU A 74 4.72 -5.11 -8.79
CA LEU A 74 3.68 -4.93 -7.78
C LEU A 74 2.64 -6.04 -7.90
N VAL A 75 2.22 -6.58 -6.76
CA VAL A 75 1.06 -7.44 -6.59
C VAL A 75 0.17 -6.79 -5.53
N LYS A 76 -1.05 -6.41 -5.89
CA LYS A 76 -2.02 -5.84 -4.95
C LYS A 76 -2.95 -6.96 -4.47
N LEU A 77 -2.93 -7.25 -3.18
CA LEU A 77 -3.83 -8.18 -2.50
C LEU A 77 -4.75 -7.48 -1.50
N GLY A 78 -4.76 -6.14 -1.51
CA GLY A 78 -5.68 -5.33 -0.73
C GLY A 78 -7.14 -5.66 -0.96
N CYS A 79 -7.99 -5.31 0.00
CA CYS A 79 -9.42 -5.43 -0.19
C CYS A 79 -10.16 -4.21 0.36
N PRO A 80 -10.83 -3.40 -0.49
CA PRO A 80 -11.60 -2.26 -0.01
C PRO A 80 -12.64 -2.68 1.04
N GLY A 81 -12.65 -1.94 2.16
CA GLY A 81 -13.53 -2.21 3.30
C GLY A 81 -12.99 -3.22 4.32
N ASP A 82 -11.84 -3.88 4.07
CA ASP A 82 -11.29 -4.79 5.07
C ASP A 82 -10.91 -4.00 6.35
N SER A 83 -11.43 -4.45 7.49
CA SER A 83 -10.91 -4.17 8.84
C SER A 83 -9.81 -5.17 9.21
N THR A 84 -9.11 -4.94 10.32
CA THR A 84 -8.15 -5.93 10.84
C THR A 84 -8.79 -7.29 11.13
N THR A 85 -10.06 -7.31 11.56
CA THR A 85 -10.81 -8.56 11.76
C THR A 85 -11.01 -9.31 10.45
N SER A 86 -11.56 -8.63 9.43
CA SER A 86 -11.87 -9.26 8.15
C SER A 86 -10.62 -9.69 7.40
N MET A 87 -9.56 -8.87 7.39
CA MET A 87 -8.26 -9.21 6.80
C MET A 87 -7.69 -10.50 7.37
N LEU A 88 -7.80 -10.68 8.69
CA LEU A 88 -7.33 -11.87 9.40
C LEU A 88 -8.22 -13.08 9.12
N THR A 89 -9.53 -12.92 9.28
CA THR A 89 -10.47 -14.05 9.42
C THR A 89 -11.24 -14.41 8.15
N GLY A 90 -11.41 -13.45 7.23
CA GLY A 90 -12.32 -13.60 6.10
C GLY A 90 -13.70 -12.97 6.33
N HIS A 91 -14.06 -12.64 7.58
CA HIS A 91 -15.42 -12.29 7.96
C HIS A 91 -15.63 -10.80 8.24
N GLY A 92 -16.80 -10.29 7.85
CA GLY A 92 -17.22 -8.90 8.09
C GLY A 92 -17.04 -7.96 6.90
N ASN A 93 -16.55 -8.45 5.76
CA ASN A 93 -16.42 -7.70 4.50
C ASN A 93 -16.72 -8.58 3.27
N GLU A 94 -17.55 -9.60 3.39
CA GLU A 94 -17.79 -10.58 2.31
C GLU A 94 -18.42 -9.94 1.07
N ALA A 95 -19.36 -9.01 1.27
CA ALA A 95 -20.01 -8.29 0.18
C ALA A 95 -19.04 -7.34 -0.54
N GLY A 96 -18.25 -6.58 0.22
CA GLY A 96 -17.20 -5.71 -0.34
C GLY A 96 -16.15 -6.53 -1.08
N ALA A 97 -15.69 -7.62 -0.48
CA ALA A 97 -14.72 -8.52 -1.10
C ALA A 97 -15.22 -9.12 -2.41
N ARG A 98 -16.52 -9.45 -2.51
CA ARG A 98 -17.13 -9.90 -3.76
C ARG A 98 -17.20 -8.77 -4.80
N LEU A 99 -17.61 -7.57 -4.37
CA LEU A 99 -17.75 -6.41 -5.24
C LEU A 99 -16.41 -6.00 -5.88
N PHE A 100 -15.33 -6.04 -5.09
CA PHE A 100 -13.99 -5.68 -5.53
C PHE A 100 -13.14 -6.86 -5.98
N HIS A 101 -13.74 -8.04 -6.15
CA HIS A 101 -13.05 -9.26 -6.60
C HIS A 101 -11.76 -9.57 -5.82
N CYS A 102 -11.76 -9.32 -4.50
CA CYS A 102 -10.59 -9.50 -3.67
C CYS A 102 -10.13 -10.96 -3.65
N ASP A 103 -8.83 -11.19 -3.83
CA ASP A 103 -8.26 -12.52 -3.62
C ASP A 103 -8.31 -12.91 -2.14
N ARG A 104 -9.18 -13.87 -1.83
CA ARG A 104 -9.29 -14.49 -0.51
C ARG A 104 -8.94 -15.97 -0.56
N THR A 105 -8.02 -16.38 -1.44
CA THR A 105 -7.55 -17.76 -1.52
C THR A 105 -7.13 -18.26 -0.13
N GLY A 106 -7.73 -19.35 0.32
CA GLY A 106 -7.53 -19.86 1.69
C GLY A 106 -8.38 -19.19 2.78
N GLY A 107 -9.34 -18.35 2.41
CA GLY A 107 -10.42 -17.82 3.25
C GLY A 107 -10.31 -16.33 3.62
N SER A 108 -9.11 -15.75 3.61
CA SER A 108 -8.88 -14.35 4.00
C SER A 108 -7.75 -13.70 3.24
N GLN A 109 -7.67 -12.36 3.32
CA GLN A 109 -6.58 -11.59 2.72
C GLN A 109 -5.21 -12.04 3.27
N LEU A 110 -5.10 -12.28 4.59
CA LEU A 110 -3.89 -12.80 5.19
C LEU A 110 -3.51 -14.17 4.62
N LYS A 111 -4.49 -15.06 4.41
CA LYS A 111 -4.23 -16.42 3.90
C LYS A 111 -3.74 -16.40 2.45
N ALA A 112 -4.32 -15.55 1.61
CA ALA A 112 -3.86 -15.33 0.24
C ALA A 112 -2.41 -14.79 0.23
N ALA A 113 -2.13 -13.79 1.07
CA ALA A 113 -0.78 -13.22 1.21
C ALA A 113 0.24 -14.25 1.71
N GLU A 114 -0.10 -15.02 2.73
CA GLU A 114 0.74 -16.09 3.26
C GLU A 114 1.04 -17.16 2.20
N LEU A 115 0.06 -17.51 1.35
CA LEU A 115 0.26 -18.45 0.24
C LEU A 115 1.20 -17.86 -0.82
N PHE A 116 0.98 -16.61 -1.22
CA PHE A 116 1.85 -15.91 -2.17
C PHE A 116 3.31 -15.88 -1.67
N LEU A 117 3.52 -15.46 -0.42
CA LEU A 117 4.85 -15.35 0.17
C LEU A 117 5.56 -16.71 0.26
N ARG A 118 4.84 -17.78 0.60
CA ARG A 118 5.39 -19.15 0.61
C ARG A 118 5.74 -19.66 -0.80
N ASN A 119 4.97 -19.28 -1.81
CA ASN A 119 5.25 -19.63 -3.21
C ASN A 119 6.41 -18.81 -3.80
N HIS A 120 6.78 -17.71 -3.16
CA HIS A 120 7.89 -16.81 -3.53
C HIS A 120 8.92 -16.67 -2.41
N HIS A 121 9.28 -17.79 -1.77
CA HIS A 121 10.06 -17.81 -0.53
C HIS A 121 11.59 -17.84 -0.72
N ARG A 122 12.10 -17.71 -1.96
CA ARG A 122 13.57 -17.64 -2.13
C ARG A 122 14.11 -16.27 -1.72
N PRO A 123 15.35 -16.20 -1.18
CA PRO A 123 15.97 -14.93 -0.84
C PRO A 123 15.93 -13.93 -2.00
N GLY A 124 15.32 -12.76 -1.77
CA GLY A 124 15.23 -11.69 -2.75
C GLY A 124 14.05 -11.73 -3.70
N GLU A 125 13.27 -12.82 -3.75
CA GLU A 125 12.08 -12.91 -4.59
C GLU A 125 11.00 -11.91 -4.16
N VAL A 126 10.84 -11.67 -2.85
CA VAL A 126 9.98 -10.59 -2.33
C VAL A 126 10.87 -9.53 -1.69
N ALA A 127 10.80 -8.31 -2.22
CA ALA A 127 11.60 -7.18 -1.74
C ALA A 127 10.87 -6.38 -0.65
N LEU A 128 9.55 -6.24 -0.78
CA LEU A 128 8.74 -5.36 0.05
C LEU A 128 7.33 -5.92 0.27
N VAL A 129 6.83 -5.77 1.48
CA VAL A 129 5.40 -5.91 1.81
C VAL A 129 4.95 -4.61 2.51
N THR A 130 3.90 -3.97 1.99
CA THR A 130 3.23 -2.85 2.69
C THR A 130 1.87 -3.27 3.21
N ILE A 131 1.45 -2.68 4.32
CA ILE A 131 0.12 -2.85 4.91
C ILE A 131 -0.49 -1.51 5.34
N ASP A 132 -1.67 -1.18 4.81
CA ASP A 132 -2.55 -0.12 5.32
C ASP A 132 -3.84 -0.74 5.87
N ILE A 133 -3.99 -0.79 7.18
CA ILE A 133 -5.18 -1.41 7.78
C ILE A 133 -5.46 -0.77 9.13
N GLY A 134 -6.74 -0.72 9.50
CA GLY A 134 -7.21 -0.16 10.77
C GLY A 134 -8.21 0.98 10.61
N ALA A 135 -8.30 1.61 9.44
CA ALA A 135 -9.27 2.69 9.20
C ALA A 135 -10.71 2.15 9.28
N ASN A 136 -11.01 1.06 8.57
CA ASN A 136 -12.34 0.44 8.58
C ASN A 136 -12.74 -0.14 9.95
N ASP A 137 -11.83 -0.28 10.91
CA ASP A 137 -12.16 -0.68 12.28
C ASP A 137 -12.91 0.45 13.03
N VAL A 138 -12.81 1.71 12.56
CA VAL A 138 -13.37 2.89 13.25
C VAL A 138 -14.13 3.86 12.34
N ASP A 139 -13.95 3.82 11.01
CA ASP A 139 -14.48 4.84 10.08
C ASP A 139 -16.02 4.98 10.16
N PHE A 140 -16.74 3.87 10.36
CA PHE A 140 -18.20 3.88 10.46
C PHE A 140 -18.71 4.38 11.82
N CYS A 141 -17.84 4.57 12.82
CA CYS A 141 -18.26 4.96 14.17
C CYS A 141 -18.90 6.34 14.23
N VAL A 142 -18.63 7.23 13.27
CA VAL A 142 -19.30 8.53 13.16
C VAL A 142 -20.82 8.40 12.96
N LEU A 143 -21.28 7.24 12.48
CA LEU A 143 -22.71 6.92 12.29
C LEU A 143 -23.35 6.31 13.55
N ALA A 144 -22.57 5.99 14.59
CA ALA A 144 -23.06 5.29 15.78
C ALA A 144 -23.78 6.23 16.79
N GLY A 145 -23.89 7.52 16.49
CA GLY A 145 -24.58 8.50 17.34
C GLY A 145 -24.04 8.51 18.77
N VAL A 146 -24.94 8.29 19.74
CA VAL A 146 -24.58 8.26 21.18
C VAL A 146 -23.57 7.15 21.53
N ASN A 147 -23.42 6.13 20.70
CA ASN A 147 -22.50 5.00 20.92
C ASN A 147 -21.13 5.18 20.25
N VAL A 148 -20.82 6.37 19.70
CA VAL A 148 -19.56 6.64 18.98
C VAL A 148 -18.32 6.23 19.79
N GLY A 149 -18.29 6.52 21.10
CA GLY A 149 -17.16 6.16 21.97
C GLY A 149 -16.99 4.64 22.15
N GLN A 150 -18.09 3.91 22.29
CA GLN A 150 -18.05 2.44 22.40
C GLN A 150 -17.61 1.79 21.09
N CYS A 151 -18.08 2.32 19.96
CA CYS A 151 -17.66 1.86 18.64
C CYS A 151 -16.15 2.04 18.44
N ILE A 152 -15.61 3.22 18.75
CA ILE A 152 -14.17 3.50 18.66
C ILE A 152 -13.37 2.56 19.57
N ALA A 153 -13.80 2.37 20.82
CA ALA A 153 -13.12 1.47 21.75
C ALA A 153 -13.10 0.00 21.25
N ALA A 154 -14.18 -0.45 20.60
CA ALA A 154 -14.22 -1.78 19.98
C ALA A 154 -13.29 -1.90 18.77
N GLY A 155 -13.20 -0.85 17.94
CA GLY A 155 -12.24 -0.77 16.84
C GLY A 155 -10.79 -0.81 17.33
N GLU A 156 -10.44 0.01 18.33
CA GLU A 156 -9.12 0.00 18.97
C GLU A 156 -8.76 -1.38 19.55
N ALA A 157 -9.72 -2.04 20.21
CA ALA A 157 -9.53 -3.39 20.73
C ALA A 157 -9.27 -4.41 19.61
N SER A 158 -9.97 -4.30 18.48
CA SER A 158 -9.77 -5.15 17.30
C SER A 158 -8.38 -4.95 16.70
N ILE A 159 -7.96 -3.69 16.47
CA ILE A 159 -6.62 -3.36 15.98
C ILE A 159 -5.54 -3.97 16.89
N ARG A 160 -5.63 -3.75 18.21
CA ARG A 160 -4.68 -4.32 19.18
C ARG A 160 -4.58 -5.83 19.11
N ARG A 161 -5.73 -6.51 18.95
CA ARG A 161 -5.82 -7.96 18.98
C ARG A 161 -5.32 -8.58 17.67
N HIS A 162 -5.73 -8.03 16.53
CA HIS A 162 -5.60 -8.68 15.23
C HIS A 162 -4.37 -8.24 14.45
N LEU A 163 -4.00 -6.95 14.50
CA LEU A 163 -2.89 -6.44 13.70
C LEU A 163 -1.55 -7.16 14.00
N PRO A 164 -1.17 -7.43 15.26
CA PRO A 164 0.04 -8.22 15.55
C PRO A 164 -0.03 -9.65 15.01
N LEU A 165 -1.22 -10.27 14.94
CA LEU A 165 -1.39 -11.63 14.40
C LEU A 165 -1.17 -11.64 12.89
N ILE A 166 -1.77 -10.68 12.18
CA ILE A 166 -1.58 -10.45 10.74
C ILE A 166 -0.09 -10.28 10.43
N GLN A 167 0.56 -9.34 11.11
CA GLN A 167 1.96 -9.01 10.87
C GLN A 167 2.90 -10.18 11.18
N ARG A 168 2.65 -10.95 12.24
CA ARG A 168 3.41 -12.17 12.51
C ARG A 168 3.20 -13.25 11.45
N GLY A 169 1.98 -13.39 10.92
CA GLY A 169 1.69 -14.27 9.78
C GLY A 169 2.52 -13.92 8.56
N LEU A 170 2.46 -12.65 8.14
CA LEU A 170 3.24 -12.13 7.02
C LEU A 170 4.75 -12.31 7.24
N LYS A 171 5.27 -11.95 8.42
CA LYS A 171 6.70 -12.08 8.73
C LYS A 171 7.19 -13.53 8.69
N ARG A 172 6.38 -14.50 9.15
CA ARG A 172 6.74 -15.92 9.09
C ARG A 172 6.73 -16.48 7.67
N ALA A 173 5.85 -15.98 6.81
CA ALA A 173 5.72 -16.45 5.44
C ALA A 173 6.71 -15.75 4.48
N ALA A 174 7.16 -14.54 4.80
CA ALA A 174 8.03 -13.74 3.95
C ALA A 174 9.47 -14.29 3.89
N PRO A 175 10.12 -14.29 2.72
CA PRO A 175 11.51 -14.69 2.61
C PRO A 175 12.42 -13.77 3.43
N ALA A 176 13.54 -14.32 3.89
CA ALA A 176 14.56 -13.56 4.61
C ALA A 176 15.00 -12.33 3.79
N GLY A 177 15.12 -11.18 4.46
CA GLY A 177 15.47 -9.91 3.82
C GLY A 177 14.30 -9.12 3.22
N THR A 178 13.07 -9.64 3.28
CA THR A 178 11.87 -8.87 2.91
C THR A 178 11.70 -7.67 3.85
N VAL A 179 11.55 -6.47 3.30
CA VAL A 179 11.19 -5.29 4.09
C VAL A 179 9.68 -5.30 4.34
N LEU A 180 9.29 -5.14 5.60
CA LEU A 180 7.89 -5.11 6.02
C LEU A 180 7.56 -3.72 6.56
N ALA A 181 6.49 -3.09 6.08
CA ALA A 181 6.12 -1.74 6.50
C ALA A 181 4.61 -1.57 6.64
N GLY A 182 4.16 -1.01 7.76
CA GLY A 182 2.80 -0.50 7.94
C GLY A 182 2.76 1.03 7.88
N MET A 183 1.58 1.63 7.92
CA MET A 183 1.44 3.09 8.00
C MET A 183 0.54 3.54 9.14
N THR A 184 0.75 4.76 9.62
CA THR A 184 -0.28 5.48 10.39
C THR A 184 -1.40 5.96 9.46
N LEU A 185 -2.54 6.31 10.02
CA LEU A 185 -3.74 6.78 9.32
C LEU A 185 -3.79 8.31 9.29
N TYR A 186 -4.25 8.88 8.18
CA TYR A 186 -4.74 10.27 8.15
C TYR A 186 -6.19 10.34 8.63
N ASN A 187 -6.76 11.54 8.79
CA ASN A 187 -8.07 11.73 9.41
C ASN A 187 -9.14 12.30 8.45
N PRO A 188 -9.97 11.46 7.80
CA PRO A 188 -11.07 11.91 6.96
C PRO A 188 -12.15 12.73 7.70
N VAL A 189 -12.32 12.53 9.01
CA VAL A 189 -13.34 13.21 9.83
C VAL A 189 -13.11 14.72 9.88
N LEU A 190 -11.88 15.19 9.65
CA LEU A 190 -11.58 16.62 9.56
C LEU A 190 -12.33 17.35 8.42
N SER A 191 -12.87 16.63 7.43
CA SER A 191 -13.74 17.21 6.40
C SER A 191 -15.02 17.84 6.97
N ALA A 192 -15.49 17.38 8.13
CA ALA A 192 -16.62 17.96 8.85
C ALA A 192 -16.37 19.37 9.39
N TYR A 193 -15.15 19.91 9.27
CA TYR A 193 -14.83 21.32 9.56
C TYR A 193 -15.77 22.31 8.86
N PHE A 194 -16.22 22.00 7.64
CA PHE A 194 -17.12 22.88 6.86
C PHE A 194 -18.62 22.61 7.11
N ASN A 195 -18.97 21.68 8.01
CA ASN A 195 -20.36 21.34 8.24
C ASN A 195 -21.10 22.48 8.95
N ALA A 196 -22.35 22.77 8.57
CA ALA A 196 -23.13 23.84 9.21
C ALA A 196 -23.55 23.50 10.66
N ASN A 197 -23.58 22.22 11.03
CA ASN A 197 -23.94 21.76 12.37
C ASN A 197 -22.73 21.82 13.32
N ALA A 198 -22.84 22.62 14.38
CA ALA A 198 -21.76 22.82 15.35
C ALA A 198 -21.34 21.53 16.09
N SER A 199 -22.28 20.60 16.35
CA SER A 199 -21.95 19.31 16.97
C SER A 199 -21.12 18.43 16.04
N VAL A 200 -21.36 18.51 14.72
CA VAL A 200 -20.57 17.79 13.71
C VAL A 200 -19.18 18.41 13.56
N GLN A 201 -19.05 19.73 13.63
CA GLN A 201 -17.74 20.39 13.69
C GLN A 201 -16.96 20.01 14.96
N ALA A 202 -17.64 19.91 16.11
CA ALA A 202 -17.00 19.49 17.36
C ALA A 202 -16.44 18.06 17.28
N LEU A 203 -17.11 17.16 16.56
CA LEU A 203 -16.59 15.82 16.27
C LEU A 203 -15.29 15.87 15.45
N ALA A 204 -15.22 16.75 14.44
CA ALA A 204 -14.01 16.97 13.67
C ALA A 204 -12.85 17.42 14.57
N ALA A 205 -13.08 18.37 15.48
CA ALA A 205 -12.07 18.84 16.42
C ALA A 205 -11.60 17.73 17.39
N ALA A 206 -12.53 16.89 17.88
CA ALA A 206 -12.24 15.81 18.81
C ALA A 206 -11.54 14.59 18.15
N SER A 207 -11.68 14.42 16.83
CA SER A 207 -11.18 13.25 16.12
C SER A 207 -9.65 13.13 16.08
N GLY A 208 -8.91 14.25 16.15
CA GLY A 208 -7.45 14.26 16.11
C GLY A 208 -6.80 13.50 17.28
N PRO A 209 -7.10 13.85 18.54
CA PRO A 209 -6.62 13.11 19.72
C PRO A 209 -7.02 11.63 19.72
N VAL A 210 -8.24 11.29 19.29
CA VAL A 210 -8.69 9.89 19.17
C VAL A 210 -7.83 9.13 18.16
N LEU A 211 -7.66 9.67 16.96
CA LEU A 211 -6.84 9.01 15.94
C LEU A 211 -5.37 8.89 16.36
N LYS A 212 -4.87 9.79 17.22
CA LYS A 212 -3.53 9.67 17.78
C LYS A 212 -3.37 8.41 18.65
N ILE A 213 -4.42 8.02 19.40
CA ILE A 213 -4.44 6.78 20.19
C ILE A 213 -4.41 5.58 19.26
N ILE A 214 -5.30 5.54 18.26
CA ILE A 214 -5.38 4.47 17.25
C ILE A 214 -4.05 4.28 16.52
N ASN A 215 -3.45 5.38 16.05
CA ASN A 215 -2.13 5.34 15.40
C ASN A 215 -1.00 4.91 16.35
N GLY A 216 -1.16 5.18 17.66
CA GLY A 216 -0.31 4.64 18.70
C GLY A 216 -0.34 3.11 18.74
N GLU A 217 -1.54 2.51 18.70
CA GLU A 217 -1.72 1.06 18.67
C GLU A 217 -1.14 0.42 17.40
N ILE A 218 -1.37 1.04 16.23
CA ILE A 218 -0.78 0.59 14.96
C ILE A 218 0.75 0.64 15.01
N THR A 219 1.32 1.75 15.48
CA THR A 219 2.78 1.92 15.59
C THR A 219 3.38 0.93 16.59
N ALA A 220 2.69 0.68 17.72
CA ALA A 220 3.11 -0.29 18.72
C ALA A 220 3.14 -1.72 18.15
N ALA A 221 2.09 -2.11 17.42
CA ALA A 221 2.04 -3.39 16.72
C ALA A 221 3.18 -3.52 15.69
N ASN A 222 3.38 -2.50 14.85
CA ASN A 222 4.45 -2.47 13.86
C ASN A 222 5.82 -2.70 14.52
N ARG A 223 6.12 -1.94 15.59
CA ARG A 223 7.39 -2.06 16.32
C ARG A 223 7.54 -3.45 16.93
N ALA A 224 6.50 -3.99 17.57
CA ALA A 224 6.54 -5.29 18.24
C ALA A 224 6.76 -6.46 17.26
N THR A 225 6.35 -6.31 16.00
CA THR A 225 6.51 -7.35 14.97
C THR A 225 7.69 -7.10 14.05
N GLY A 226 8.37 -5.95 14.16
CA GLY A 226 9.51 -5.57 13.34
C GLY A 226 9.14 -4.97 11.97
N PHE A 227 7.90 -4.52 11.82
CA PHE A 227 7.49 -3.69 10.69
C PHE A 227 8.01 -2.27 10.90
N LYS A 228 8.44 -1.65 9.79
CA LYS A 228 8.68 -0.22 9.73
C LYS A 228 7.35 0.53 9.74
N THR A 229 7.33 1.77 10.22
CA THR A 229 6.11 2.61 10.20
C THR A 229 6.30 3.80 9.28
N ALA A 230 5.48 3.88 8.24
CA ALA A 230 5.33 5.06 7.40
C ALA A 230 4.46 6.10 8.13
N ASP A 231 5.05 7.26 8.45
CA ASP A 231 4.36 8.34 9.15
C ASP A 231 3.49 9.19 8.20
N VAL A 232 2.36 8.63 7.79
CA VAL A 232 1.35 9.31 6.97
C VAL A 232 0.61 10.36 7.80
N ALA A 233 0.28 10.04 9.06
CA ALA A 233 -0.38 10.99 9.96
C ALA A 233 0.43 12.30 10.11
N GLY A 234 1.74 12.21 10.31
CA GLY A 234 2.63 13.35 10.36
C GLY A 234 2.80 14.06 9.02
N ALA A 235 2.84 13.32 7.91
CA ALA A 235 2.85 13.90 6.57
C ALA A 235 1.59 14.74 6.30
N PHE A 236 0.41 14.27 6.71
CA PHE A 236 -0.86 15.00 6.65
C PHE A 236 -1.01 16.08 7.72
N LYS A 237 -0.06 16.20 8.66
CA LYS A 237 -0.17 17.06 9.86
C LYS A 237 -1.44 16.80 10.63
N THR A 238 -1.89 15.55 10.65
CA THR A 238 -3.22 15.12 11.11
C THR A 238 -3.61 15.66 12.49
N TYR A 239 -2.65 15.77 13.41
CA TYR A 239 -2.88 16.22 14.79
C TYR A 239 -2.69 17.73 15.00
N ASP A 240 -2.31 18.48 13.97
CA ASP A 240 -1.97 19.90 14.05
C ASP A 240 -3.12 20.76 13.53
N GLY A 241 -4.00 21.15 14.45
CA GLY A 241 -5.12 22.06 14.19
C GLY A 241 -4.79 23.53 14.45
N THR A 242 -3.57 23.87 14.87
CA THR A 242 -3.24 25.23 15.35
C THR A 242 -2.53 26.06 14.29
N VAL A 243 -1.78 25.41 13.39
CA VAL A 243 -1.13 26.09 12.26
C VAL A 243 -2.15 26.36 11.16
N SER A 244 -2.19 27.59 10.66
CA SER A 244 -3.04 27.96 9.52
C SER A 244 -2.32 27.71 8.19
N ALA A 245 -3.08 27.28 7.18
CA ALA A 245 -2.66 27.16 5.79
C ALA A 245 -3.75 27.68 4.85
N SER A 246 -3.35 28.15 3.67
CA SER A 246 -4.31 28.59 2.64
C SER A 246 -4.93 27.39 1.93
N TYR A 247 -6.25 27.37 1.84
CA TYR A 247 -7.04 26.43 1.05
C TYR A 247 -8.18 27.20 0.37
N ASN A 248 -8.24 27.16 -0.97
CA ASN A 248 -9.20 27.93 -1.78
C ASN A 248 -9.30 29.42 -1.38
N GLY A 249 -8.16 30.05 -1.09
CA GLY A 249 -8.09 31.47 -0.72
C GLY A 249 -8.46 31.79 0.73
N ARG A 250 -8.81 30.79 1.56
CA ARG A 250 -9.11 30.95 2.99
C ARG A 250 -7.99 30.37 3.86
N LEU A 251 -7.64 31.06 4.94
CA LEU A 251 -6.81 30.50 6.00
C LEU A 251 -7.66 29.57 6.89
N ILE A 252 -7.27 28.30 6.94
CA ILE A 252 -7.89 27.25 7.77
C ILE A 252 -6.80 26.41 8.44
N PRO A 253 -7.11 25.57 9.44
CA PRO A 253 -6.12 24.65 10.03
C PRO A 253 -5.41 23.77 8.98
N VAL A 254 -4.10 23.58 9.15
CA VAL A 254 -3.24 22.88 8.17
C VAL A 254 -3.64 21.43 7.98
N ASN A 255 -4.11 20.76 9.04
CA ASN A 255 -4.62 19.40 8.97
C ASN A 255 -5.87 19.29 8.07
N VAL A 256 -6.78 20.25 8.13
CA VAL A 256 -7.95 20.35 7.25
C VAL A 256 -7.50 20.68 5.82
N ALA A 257 -6.65 21.69 5.64
CA ALA A 257 -6.15 22.08 4.32
C ALA A 257 -5.45 20.92 3.58
N ARG A 258 -4.59 20.18 4.28
CA ARG A 258 -3.89 19.01 3.72
C ARG A 258 -4.86 17.87 3.42
N LEU A 259 -5.78 17.56 4.33
CA LEU A 259 -6.82 16.56 4.05
C LEU A 259 -7.57 16.91 2.76
N CYS A 260 -8.09 18.13 2.67
CA CYS A 260 -8.92 18.54 1.54
C CYS A 260 -8.13 18.62 0.22
N SER A 261 -6.85 18.97 0.28
CA SER A 261 -5.99 19.05 -0.91
C SER A 261 -5.55 17.69 -1.43
N TRP A 262 -5.46 16.69 -0.53
CA TRP A 262 -4.84 15.40 -0.82
C TRP A 262 -5.84 14.24 -0.82
N THR A 263 -7.10 14.49 -0.51
CA THR A 263 -8.17 13.50 -0.56
C THR A 263 -9.37 14.07 -1.30
N TRP A 264 -10.36 13.20 -1.56
CA TRP A 264 -11.64 13.59 -2.10
C TRP A 264 -12.64 14.03 -1.01
N ALA A 265 -12.21 14.12 0.26
CA ALA A 265 -13.11 14.25 1.40
C ALA A 265 -13.84 15.61 1.44
N CYS A 266 -13.26 16.64 0.81
CA CYS A 266 -13.83 17.97 0.71
C CYS A 266 -14.29 18.30 -0.72
N THR A 267 -14.34 17.30 -1.61
CA THR A 267 -14.85 17.47 -2.98
C THR A 267 -16.39 17.45 -2.96
N PRO A 268 -17.07 18.37 -3.65
CA PRO A 268 -18.53 18.36 -3.73
C PRO A 268 -19.06 17.20 -4.59
N PRO A 269 -20.36 16.88 -4.50
CA PRO A 269 -21.02 15.98 -5.43
C PRO A 269 -20.85 16.45 -6.88
N PRO A 270 -20.78 15.53 -7.86
CA PRO A 270 -21.04 14.09 -7.72
C PRO A 270 -19.84 13.25 -7.27
N SER A 271 -18.59 13.72 -7.42
CA SER A 271 -17.40 12.90 -7.14
C SER A 271 -17.04 12.79 -5.66
N GLY A 272 -17.59 13.63 -4.79
CA GLY A 272 -17.39 13.55 -3.35
C GLY A 272 -18.62 13.98 -2.54
N PRO A 273 -18.51 14.07 -1.21
CA PRO A 273 -17.31 13.82 -0.41
C PRO A 273 -16.92 12.33 -0.40
N ASN A 274 -15.62 12.05 -0.38
CA ASN A 274 -15.10 10.67 -0.39
C ASN A 274 -13.77 10.58 0.40
N ILE A 275 -13.64 9.61 1.30
CA ILE A 275 -12.51 9.53 2.25
C ILE A 275 -11.15 9.24 1.60
N HIS A 276 -11.15 8.75 0.35
CA HIS A 276 -9.95 8.24 -0.29
C HIS A 276 -9.00 9.35 -0.71
N ALA A 277 -7.70 9.04 -0.67
CA ALA A 277 -6.67 9.92 -1.20
C ALA A 277 -6.88 10.13 -2.71
N ASN A 278 -6.58 11.35 -3.17
CA ASN A 278 -6.45 11.60 -4.60
C ASN A 278 -5.01 11.29 -5.06
N LYS A 279 -4.72 11.48 -6.35
CA LYS A 279 -3.36 11.28 -6.90
C LYS A 279 -2.25 11.92 -6.07
N ASN A 280 -2.46 13.15 -5.57
CA ASN A 280 -1.47 13.88 -4.77
C ASN A 280 -1.35 13.27 -3.36
N GLY A 281 -2.45 12.90 -2.72
CA GLY A 281 -2.40 12.20 -1.43
C GLY A 281 -1.72 10.84 -1.52
N TYR A 282 -1.96 10.09 -2.58
CA TYR A 282 -1.25 8.84 -2.83
C TYR A 282 0.26 9.05 -3.02
N ALA A 283 0.67 10.17 -3.64
CA ALA A 283 2.09 10.54 -3.70
C ALA A 283 2.68 10.82 -2.32
N VAL A 284 1.93 11.49 -1.44
CA VAL A 284 2.34 11.75 -0.06
C VAL A 284 2.48 10.45 0.74
N ILE A 285 1.52 9.53 0.59
CA ILE A 285 1.55 8.20 1.24
C ILE A 285 2.74 7.38 0.71
N ALA A 286 2.92 7.30 -0.60
CA ALA A 286 4.06 6.61 -1.22
C ALA A 286 5.40 7.18 -0.74
N GLY A 287 5.50 8.51 -0.63
CA GLY A 287 6.67 9.18 -0.07
C GLY A 287 6.91 8.85 1.41
N ALA A 288 5.86 8.69 2.21
CA ALA A 288 6.00 8.28 3.61
C ALA A 288 6.53 6.84 3.73
N PHE A 289 6.03 5.91 2.90
CA PHE A 289 6.58 4.56 2.81
C PHE A 289 8.02 4.57 2.34
N ALA A 290 8.36 5.28 1.26
CA ALA A 290 9.72 5.37 0.74
C ALA A 290 10.72 5.88 1.80
N ARG A 291 10.31 6.88 2.60
CA ARG A 291 11.12 7.36 3.75
C ARG A 291 11.31 6.30 4.82
N ALA A 292 10.25 5.60 5.21
CA ALA A 292 10.31 4.58 6.24
C ALA A 292 11.17 3.38 5.80
N ILE A 293 10.92 2.83 4.62
CA ILE A 293 11.64 1.65 4.10
C ILE A 293 13.10 1.97 3.77
N GLY A 294 13.41 3.22 3.43
CA GLY A 294 14.76 3.66 3.10
C GLY A 294 15.24 3.07 1.78
N ARG A 295 16.39 2.40 1.78
CA ARG A 295 16.88 1.66 0.61
C ARG A 295 16.48 0.20 0.73
N LEU A 296 15.67 -0.29 -0.21
CA LEU A 296 15.46 -1.73 -0.35
C LEU A 296 16.78 -2.43 -0.69
N PRO A 297 17.07 -3.62 -0.11
CA PRO A 297 18.31 -4.34 -0.38
C PRO A 297 18.42 -4.69 -1.87
N LYS A 298 19.58 -4.39 -2.47
CA LYS A 298 19.98 -5.00 -3.74
C LYS A 298 20.41 -6.43 -3.44
N ILE A 299 19.84 -7.38 -4.16
CA ILE A 299 20.34 -8.76 -4.16
C ILE A 299 21.22 -8.84 -5.40
N ASN A 300 22.52 -9.05 -5.23
CA ASN A 300 23.38 -9.38 -6.37
C ASN A 300 22.94 -10.76 -6.87
N PRO A 301 22.71 -10.94 -8.19
CA PRO A 301 22.42 -12.27 -8.70
C PRO A 301 23.57 -13.19 -8.30
N THR A 302 23.25 -14.26 -7.57
CA THR A 302 24.21 -15.34 -7.35
C THR A 302 24.67 -15.81 -8.73
N PRO A 303 25.99 -15.92 -8.99
CA PRO A 303 26.45 -16.48 -10.25
C PRO A 303 25.74 -17.82 -10.46
N ALA A 304 25.08 -17.98 -11.62
CA ALA A 304 24.50 -19.27 -11.97
C ALA A 304 25.61 -20.30 -11.80
N GLY A 305 25.42 -21.24 -10.88
CA GLY A 305 26.42 -22.25 -10.56
C GLY A 305 26.87 -22.91 -11.86
N GLY A 306 28.15 -22.73 -12.19
CA GLY A 306 28.77 -23.51 -13.25
C GLY A 306 28.65 -24.97 -12.83
N LEU A 307 27.88 -25.74 -13.59
CA LEU A 307 27.97 -27.19 -13.56
C LEU A 307 29.37 -27.53 -14.09
N GLY A 308 30.30 -27.78 -13.17
CA GLY A 308 31.53 -28.52 -13.43
C GLY A 308 31.28 -30.01 -13.27
#